data_AF-A0A858T1V1-F1
#
_entry.id   AF-A0A858T1V1-F1
#
_cell.length_a   1.000
_cell.length_b   1.000
_cell.length_c   1.000
_cell.angle_alpha   90.00
_cell.angle_beta   90.00
_cell.angle_gamma   90.00
#
_symmetry.space_group_name_H-M   'P 1'
#
loop_
_entity.id
_entity.type
_entity.pdbx_description
1 polymer ?
#
loop_
_entity_poly.entity_id
_entity_poly.type
_entity_poly.pdbx_seq_one_letter_code
_entity_poly.pdbx_strand_id
1 'polypeptide(L)'
;MGNRLASVLRAGRSVVSNNQALINDPDVADKGLNGEAFYAMVVESYLEKYGQHPLSDDLEPEQRALTETQLNAMVGVINENQDIINADGLAFKGFIPAVFARLVNEKFGDEMGTRAAVKVTAPKELVRNRKARPDDWENQVINDRFRDADWAVGEAFYETTTVGGKEAFRMLIPEYYSESCLACHGSPAGETDVTGFPKEGGELGELAGAISITLYK
;
A
#
# COMPACT_ATOMS: atom_id res chain seq x y z
N MET A 1 -9.25 13.14 5.90
CA MET A 1 -9.40 12.36 4.65
C MET A 1 -8.11 11.67 4.20
N GLY A 2 -7.09 12.37 3.69
CA GLY A 2 -5.89 11.73 3.10
C GLY A 2 -5.13 10.76 4.02
N ASN A 3 -4.82 11.18 5.25
CA ASN A 3 -4.18 10.31 6.24
C ASN A 3 -4.96 9.02 6.53
N ARG A 4 -6.30 9.06 6.48
CA ARG A 4 -7.13 7.87 6.74
C ARG A 4 -7.01 6.85 5.60
N LEU A 5 -7.08 7.29 4.34
CA LEU A 5 -6.88 6.43 3.18
C LEU A 5 -5.49 5.77 3.17
N ALA A 6 -4.45 6.53 3.52
CA ALA A 6 -3.11 5.98 3.64
C ALA A 6 -3.00 4.97 4.80
N SER A 7 -3.62 5.28 5.94
CA SER A 7 -3.60 4.43 7.13
C SER A 7 -4.35 3.11 6.93
N VAL A 8 -5.50 3.14 6.25
CA VAL A 8 -6.28 1.94 5.91
C VAL A 8 -5.52 1.09 4.89
N LEU A 9 -4.93 1.70 3.86
CA LEU A 9 -4.07 0.97 2.91
C LEU A 9 -2.87 0.28 3.59
N ARG A 10 -2.22 0.98 4.54
CA ARG A 10 -1.14 0.39 5.33
C ARG A 10 -1.60 -0.79 6.17
N ALA A 11 -2.76 -0.70 6.83
CA ALA A 11 -3.31 -1.79 7.61
C ALA A 11 -3.55 -3.03 6.72
N GLY A 12 -4.22 -2.86 5.57
CA GLY A 12 -4.42 -3.94 4.60
C GLY A 12 -3.13 -4.58 4.10
N ARG A 13 -2.14 -3.76 3.72
CA ARG A 13 -0.82 -4.26 3.29
C ARG A 13 -0.08 -5.00 4.40
N SER A 14 -0.23 -4.55 5.65
CA SER A 14 0.40 -5.19 6.81
C SER A 14 -0.20 -6.57 7.07
N VAL A 15 -1.53 -6.72 6.95
CA VAL A 15 -2.18 -8.04 7.04
C VAL A 15 -1.64 -9.00 5.98
N VAL A 16 -1.53 -8.58 4.71
CA VAL A 16 -0.93 -9.42 3.66
C VAL A 16 0.54 -9.75 3.98
N SER A 17 1.33 -8.76 4.41
CA SER A 17 2.74 -8.95 4.77
C SER A 17 2.91 -9.97 5.89
N ASN A 18 2.10 -9.86 6.95
CA ASN A 18 2.19 -10.72 8.13
C ASN A 18 1.71 -12.14 7.84
N ASN A 19 0.83 -12.31 6.84
CA ASN A 19 0.35 -13.61 6.39
C ASN A 19 1.18 -14.21 5.24
N GLN A 20 2.31 -13.62 4.85
CA GLN A 20 3.10 -14.14 3.73
C GLN A 20 3.56 -15.58 3.92
N ALA A 21 3.92 -15.97 5.14
CA ALA A 21 4.32 -17.35 5.43
C ALA A 21 3.16 -18.33 5.18
N LEU A 22 1.96 -17.99 5.66
CA LEU A 22 0.75 -18.79 5.47
C LEU A 22 0.34 -18.86 4.00
N ILE A 23 0.31 -17.71 3.31
CA ILE A 23 -0.01 -17.63 1.88
C ILE A 23 0.93 -18.56 1.10
N ASN A 24 2.23 -18.48 1.35
CA ASN A 24 3.26 -19.22 0.64
C ASN A 24 3.55 -20.63 1.19
N ASP A 25 2.75 -21.14 2.14
CA ASP A 25 2.92 -22.50 2.65
C ASP A 25 2.43 -23.52 1.60
N PRO A 26 3.27 -24.42 1.06
CA PRO A 26 2.82 -25.39 0.07
C PRO A 26 1.99 -26.53 0.68
N ASP A 27 2.04 -26.73 2.00
CA ASP A 27 1.43 -27.87 2.70
C ASP A 27 0.00 -27.57 3.21
N VAL A 28 -0.46 -26.32 3.07
CA VAL A 28 -1.78 -25.88 3.49
C VAL A 28 -2.61 -25.48 2.27
N ALA A 29 -3.65 -26.25 1.93
CA ALA A 29 -4.51 -25.94 0.79
C ALA A 29 -5.40 -24.71 1.05
N ASP A 30 -6.25 -24.76 2.08
CA ASP A 30 -7.10 -23.63 2.47
C ASP A 30 -6.40 -22.78 3.52
N LYS A 31 -6.07 -21.52 3.17
CA LYS A 31 -5.40 -20.58 4.06
C LYS A 31 -6.32 -19.99 5.12
N GLY A 32 -7.64 -20.11 4.97
CA GLY A 32 -8.61 -19.39 5.81
C GLY A 32 -8.54 -17.87 5.67
N LEU A 33 -7.72 -17.34 4.74
CA LEU A 33 -7.56 -15.91 4.48
C LEU A 33 -8.55 -15.45 3.41
N ASN A 34 -9.84 -15.64 3.68
CA ASN A 34 -10.91 -15.09 2.86
C ASN A 34 -11.17 -13.61 3.20
N GLY A 35 -12.03 -12.95 2.43
CA GLY A 35 -12.30 -11.52 2.61
C GLY A 35 -12.86 -11.13 3.97
N GLU A 36 -13.65 -11.99 4.63
CA GLU A 36 -14.19 -11.73 5.98
C GLU A 36 -13.08 -11.79 7.04
N ALA A 37 -12.29 -12.87 7.04
CA ALA A 37 -11.16 -13.02 7.94
C ALA A 37 -10.14 -11.90 7.73
N PHE A 38 -9.84 -11.56 6.48
CA PHE A 38 -8.98 -10.43 6.14
C PHE A 38 -9.52 -9.10 6.68
N TYR A 39 -10.81 -8.80 6.48
CA TYR A 39 -11.42 -7.56 6.96
C TYR A 39 -11.32 -7.46 8.49
N ALA A 40 -11.60 -8.54 9.22
CA ALA A 40 -11.47 -8.58 10.66
C ALA A 40 -10.03 -8.25 11.12
N MET A 41 -9.01 -8.86 10.48
CA MET A 41 -7.60 -8.56 10.77
C MET A 41 -7.22 -7.11 10.47
N VAL A 42 -7.76 -6.53 9.39
CA VAL A 42 -7.53 -5.11 9.06
C VAL A 42 -8.14 -4.20 10.12
N VAL A 43 -9.37 -4.48 10.55
CA VAL A 43 -10.05 -3.71 11.59
C VAL A 43 -9.29 -3.80 12.91
N GLU A 44 -8.87 -4.99 13.32
CA GLU A 44 -8.08 -5.22 14.53
C GLU A 44 -6.76 -4.45 14.48
N SER A 45 -5.97 -4.63 13.42
CA SER A 45 -4.70 -3.93 13.25
C SER A 45 -4.85 -2.40 13.22
N TYR A 46 -5.92 -1.90 12.59
CA TYR A 46 -6.21 -0.46 12.57
C TYR A 46 -6.61 0.04 13.97
N LEU A 47 -7.46 -0.69 14.68
CA LEU A 47 -7.91 -0.36 16.03
C LEU A 47 -6.74 -0.31 17.01
N GLU A 48 -5.86 -1.30 16.99
CA GLU A 48 -4.66 -1.35 17.83
C GLU A 48 -3.75 -0.13 17.62
N LYS A 49 -3.60 0.29 16.36
CA LYS A 49 -2.69 1.38 16.00
C LYS A 49 -3.27 2.77 16.21
N TYR A 50 -4.56 2.96 15.95
CA TYR A 50 -5.20 4.29 15.93
C TYR A 50 -6.25 4.50 17.03
N GLY A 51 -6.54 3.49 17.84
CA GLY A 51 -7.48 3.56 18.96
C GLY A 51 -8.95 3.66 18.55
N GLN A 52 -9.28 3.47 17.27
CA GLN A 52 -10.65 3.56 16.76
C GLN A 52 -10.87 2.67 15.53
N HIS A 53 -12.12 2.32 15.26
CA HIS A 53 -12.51 1.61 14.04
C HIS A 53 -12.19 2.44 12.78
N PRO A 54 -11.79 1.83 11.64
CA PRO A 54 -11.54 2.58 10.40
C PRO A 54 -12.78 3.35 9.91
N LEU A 55 -13.98 2.83 10.22
CA LEU A 55 -15.30 3.44 9.96
C LEU A 55 -15.97 3.98 11.23
N SER A 56 -15.25 4.76 12.03
CA SER A 56 -15.78 5.39 13.26
C SER A 56 -17.04 6.24 12.98
N ASP A 57 -17.91 6.43 13.97
CA ASP A 57 -19.21 7.09 13.79
C ASP A 57 -19.10 8.58 13.44
N ASP A 58 -18.02 9.24 13.85
CA ASP A 58 -17.71 10.66 13.64
C ASP A 58 -17.25 11.00 12.21
N LEU A 59 -17.20 10.02 11.31
CA LEU A 59 -16.78 10.26 9.93
C LEU A 59 -17.81 11.07 9.14
N GLU A 60 -17.35 12.21 8.61
CA GLU A 60 -18.06 12.96 7.57
C GLU A 60 -18.44 12.05 6.38
N PRO A 61 -19.60 12.27 5.73
CA PRO A 61 -20.13 11.37 4.69
C PRO A 61 -19.14 11.04 3.57
N GLU A 62 -18.39 12.05 3.10
CA GLU A 62 -17.38 11.88 2.06
C GLU A 62 -16.21 11.01 2.54
N GLN A 63 -15.73 11.24 3.77
CA GLN A 63 -14.63 10.45 4.34
C GLN A 63 -15.07 9.01 4.60
N ARG A 64 -16.32 8.80 5.03
CA ARG A 64 -16.92 7.48 5.18
C ARG A 64 -16.97 6.75 3.85
N ALA A 65 -17.55 7.36 2.81
CA ALA A 65 -17.67 6.74 1.49
C ALA A 65 -16.30 6.32 0.92
N LEU A 66 -15.30 7.20 1.00
CA LEU A 66 -13.94 6.90 0.55
C LEU A 66 -13.32 5.72 1.34
N THR A 67 -13.53 5.68 2.66
CA THR A 67 -12.96 4.63 3.51
C THR A 67 -13.67 3.29 3.30
N GLU A 68 -15.00 3.29 3.19
CA GLU A 68 -15.81 2.10 2.91
C GLU A 68 -15.45 1.50 1.56
N THR A 69 -15.36 2.32 0.51
CA THR A 69 -14.96 1.84 -0.82
C THR A 69 -13.55 1.27 -0.82
N GLN A 70 -12.61 1.88 -0.09
CA GLN A 70 -11.26 1.32 0.02
C GLN A 70 -11.24 -0.05 0.73
N LEU A 71 -11.99 -0.21 1.83
CA LEU A 71 -12.13 -1.50 2.53
C LEU A 71 -12.80 -2.55 1.66
N ASN A 72 -13.88 -2.18 0.95
CA ASN A 72 -14.57 -3.07 0.02
C ASN A 72 -13.67 -3.49 -1.15
N ALA A 73 -12.83 -2.58 -1.65
CA ALA A 73 -11.83 -2.90 -2.67
C ALA A 73 -10.82 -3.94 -2.16
N MET A 74 -10.35 -3.81 -0.91
CA MET A 74 -9.45 -4.79 -0.29
C MET A 74 -10.08 -6.18 -0.15
N VAL A 75 -11.31 -6.24 0.37
CA VAL A 75 -12.06 -7.50 0.51
C VAL A 75 -12.27 -8.14 -0.86
N GLY A 76 -12.65 -7.35 -1.86
CA GLY A 76 -12.80 -7.80 -3.25
C GLY A 76 -11.52 -8.43 -3.79
N VAL A 77 -10.38 -7.73 -3.66
CA VAL A 77 -9.07 -8.25 -4.11
C VAL A 77 -8.71 -9.56 -3.43
N ILE A 78 -8.94 -9.70 -2.13
CA ILE A 78 -8.67 -10.96 -1.42
C ILE A 78 -9.54 -12.09 -1.95
N ASN A 79 -10.84 -11.85 -2.14
CA ASN A 79 -11.78 -12.85 -2.65
C ASN A 79 -11.48 -13.25 -4.11
N GLU A 80 -11.14 -12.27 -4.96
CA GLU A 80 -10.81 -12.49 -6.38
C GLU A 80 -9.48 -13.24 -6.57
N ASN A 81 -8.61 -13.27 -5.56
CA ASN A 81 -7.30 -13.93 -5.63
C ASN A 81 -7.23 -15.23 -4.83
N GLN A 82 -8.37 -15.80 -4.40
CA GLN A 82 -8.39 -17.05 -3.62
C GLN A 82 -7.74 -18.23 -4.36
N ASP A 83 -7.88 -18.32 -5.69
CA ASP A 83 -7.23 -19.37 -6.47
C ASP A 83 -5.70 -19.31 -6.38
N ILE A 84 -5.14 -18.09 -6.31
CA ILE A 84 -3.70 -17.88 -6.15
C ILE A 84 -3.30 -18.13 -4.69
N ILE A 85 -4.04 -17.56 -3.72
CA ILE A 85 -3.76 -17.66 -2.29
C ILE A 85 -3.80 -19.12 -1.82
N ASN A 86 -4.76 -19.91 -2.31
CA ASN A 86 -4.96 -21.31 -1.95
C ASN A 86 -4.33 -22.30 -2.96
N ALA A 87 -3.48 -21.83 -3.88
CA ALA A 87 -2.82 -22.72 -4.83
C ALA A 87 -1.97 -23.78 -4.09
N ASP A 88 -2.25 -25.04 -4.38
CA ASP A 88 -1.63 -26.21 -3.73
C ASP A 88 -0.21 -26.46 -4.27
N GLY A 89 0.69 -26.94 -3.41
CA GLY A 89 2.05 -27.35 -3.77
C GLY A 89 2.98 -26.24 -4.27
N LEU A 90 2.55 -24.97 -4.23
CA LEU A 90 3.34 -23.81 -4.67
C LEU A 90 3.79 -22.98 -3.48
N ALA A 91 5.11 -22.88 -3.29
CA ALA A 91 5.68 -22.03 -2.23
C ALA A 91 5.45 -20.54 -2.55
N PHE A 92 6.17 -19.96 -3.52
CA PHE A 92 5.99 -18.54 -3.84
C PHE A 92 4.85 -18.31 -4.84
N LYS A 93 3.78 -17.65 -4.39
CA LYS A 93 2.56 -17.40 -5.18
C LYS A 93 2.50 -16.04 -5.86
N GLY A 94 3.44 -15.14 -5.58
CA GLY A 94 3.46 -13.79 -6.16
C GLY A 94 2.37 -12.84 -5.62
N PHE A 95 1.46 -13.30 -4.76
CA PHE A 95 0.50 -12.44 -4.07
C PHE A 95 1.17 -11.77 -2.86
N ILE A 96 1.84 -10.64 -3.13
CA ILE A 96 2.63 -9.87 -2.16
C ILE A 96 1.99 -8.52 -1.84
N PRO A 97 2.39 -7.80 -0.77
CA PRO A 97 1.77 -6.53 -0.37
C PRO A 97 1.76 -5.46 -1.47
N ALA A 98 2.78 -5.41 -2.33
CA ALA A 98 2.85 -4.48 -3.46
C ALA A 98 1.83 -4.81 -4.56
N VAL A 99 1.60 -6.10 -4.85
CA VAL A 99 0.60 -6.57 -5.81
C VAL A 99 -0.80 -6.29 -5.26
N PHE A 100 -1.04 -6.65 -4.00
CA PHE A 100 -2.29 -6.33 -3.30
C PHE A 100 -2.61 -4.83 -3.37
N ALA A 101 -1.67 -3.97 -2.97
CA ALA A 101 -1.88 -2.53 -2.97
C ALA A 101 -2.23 -1.98 -4.36
N ARG A 102 -1.55 -2.47 -5.40
CA ARG A 102 -1.86 -2.08 -6.79
C ARG A 102 -3.28 -2.46 -7.17
N LEU A 103 -3.68 -3.71 -6.93
CA LEU A 103 -5.03 -4.19 -7.27
C LEU A 103 -6.11 -3.42 -6.51
N VAL A 104 -5.88 -3.14 -5.23
CA VAL A 104 -6.79 -2.33 -4.41
C VAL A 104 -6.91 -0.91 -4.95
N ASN A 105 -5.80 -0.28 -5.32
CA ASN A 105 -5.80 1.07 -5.88
C ASN A 105 -6.49 1.15 -7.24
N GLU A 106 -6.32 0.14 -8.10
CA GLU A 106 -7.03 0.01 -9.37
C GLU A 106 -8.55 -0.08 -9.13
N LYS A 107 -8.99 -1.04 -8.29
CA LYS A 107 -10.41 -1.23 -7.96
C LYS A 107 -11.03 -0.03 -7.26
N PHE A 108 -10.30 0.62 -6.35
CA PHE A 108 -10.72 1.87 -5.73
C PHE A 108 -10.90 2.98 -6.77
N GLY A 109 -9.97 3.10 -7.73
CA GLY A 109 -10.01 4.08 -8.79
C GLY A 109 -11.18 3.88 -9.76
N ASP A 110 -11.62 2.65 -9.99
CA ASP A 110 -12.79 2.35 -10.83
C ASP A 110 -14.08 2.96 -10.25
N GLU A 111 -14.19 3.01 -8.91
CA GLU A 111 -15.37 3.57 -8.22
C GLU A 111 -15.20 5.06 -7.85
N MET A 112 -13.99 5.47 -7.45
CA MET A 112 -13.73 6.78 -6.85
C MET A 112 -12.84 7.69 -7.69
N GLY A 113 -12.41 7.29 -8.89
CA GLY A 113 -11.38 7.98 -9.68
C GLY A 113 -11.70 9.43 -10.09
N THR A 114 -12.96 9.87 -10.00
CA THR A 114 -13.36 11.27 -10.19
C THR A 114 -13.26 12.12 -8.93
N ARG A 115 -13.15 11.49 -7.75
CA ARG A 115 -13.14 12.09 -6.41
C ARG A 115 -11.80 11.94 -5.70
N ALA A 116 -11.18 10.77 -5.82
CA ALA A 116 -9.90 10.48 -5.19
C ALA A 116 -9.08 9.45 -5.98
N ALA A 117 -7.76 9.50 -5.79
CA ALA A 117 -6.83 8.47 -6.22
C ALA A 117 -5.85 8.14 -5.10
N VAL A 118 -5.47 6.86 -5.01
CA VAL A 118 -4.46 6.35 -4.08
C VAL A 118 -3.42 5.58 -4.87
N LYS A 119 -2.13 5.79 -4.58
CA LYS A 119 -1.03 5.08 -5.25
C LYS A 119 0.10 4.80 -4.25
N VAL A 120 0.67 3.60 -4.32
CA VAL A 120 1.98 3.34 -3.69
C VAL A 120 3.05 3.56 -4.75
N THR A 121 4.04 4.38 -4.45
CA THR A 121 5.13 4.75 -5.35
C THR A 121 6.46 4.77 -4.60
N ALA A 122 7.55 5.02 -5.31
CA ALA A 122 8.91 5.09 -4.76
C ALA A 122 9.78 5.98 -5.68
N PRO A 123 11.02 6.35 -5.29
CA PRO A 123 11.97 6.94 -6.23
C PRO A 123 12.02 6.15 -7.54
N LYS A 124 12.07 6.86 -8.67
CA LYS A 124 11.89 6.28 -10.01
C LYS A 124 12.83 5.10 -10.30
N GLU A 125 14.03 5.14 -9.76
CA GLU A 125 15.07 4.12 -9.84
C GLU A 125 14.75 2.82 -9.07
N LEU A 126 13.89 2.89 -8.04
CA LEU A 126 13.48 1.73 -7.23
C LEU A 126 12.17 1.09 -7.73
N VAL A 127 11.44 1.75 -8.62
CA VAL A 127 10.13 1.26 -9.06
C VAL A 127 10.25 0.20 -10.16
N ARG A 128 9.95 -1.04 -9.78
CA ARG A 128 9.90 -2.21 -10.69
C ARG A 128 8.67 -2.20 -11.61
N ASN A 129 7.49 -1.81 -11.10
CA ASN A 129 6.24 -1.79 -11.86
C ASN A 129 5.95 -0.40 -12.45
N ARG A 130 5.84 -0.29 -13.78
CA ARG A 130 5.54 0.98 -14.47
C ARG A 130 4.29 1.70 -13.96
N LYS A 131 3.24 0.99 -13.55
CA LYS A 131 2.01 1.59 -12.99
C LYS A 131 2.22 2.26 -11.63
N ALA A 132 3.28 1.89 -10.91
CA ALA A 132 3.64 2.47 -9.61
C ALA A 132 4.68 3.60 -9.74
N ARG A 133 5.06 4.00 -10.97
CA ARG A 133 6.07 5.05 -11.15
C ARG A 133 5.55 6.39 -10.60
N PRO A 134 6.45 7.18 -9.99
CA PRO A 134 6.08 8.50 -9.54
C PRO A 134 5.83 9.39 -10.76
N ASP A 135 4.86 10.29 -10.65
CA ASP A 135 4.80 11.46 -11.52
C ASP A 135 5.85 12.50 -11.09
N ASP A 136 5.97 13.59 -11.86
CA ASP A 136 7.01 14.59 -11.62
C ASP A 136 6.88 15.23 -10.23
N TRP A 137 5.66 15.45 -9.74
CA TRP A 137 5.41 16.02 -8.41
C TRP A 137 5.80 15.03 -7.31
N GLU A 138 5.39 13.77 -7.41
CA GLU A 138 5.75 12.74 -6.43
C GLU A 138 7.26 12.53 -6.39
N ASN A 139 7.91 12.48 -7.55
CA ASN A 139 9.35 12.31 -7.65
C ASN A 139 10.09 13.52 -7.07
N GLN A 140 9.58 14.74 -7.31
CA GLN A 140 10.16 15.94 -6.71
C GLN A 140 10.05 15.92 -5.19
N VAL A 141 8.87 15.66 -4.63
CA VAL A 141 8.68 15.62 -3.17
C VAL A 141 9.55 14.55 -2.51
N ILE A 142 9.65 13.36 -3.11
CA ILE A 142 10.50 12.28 -2.59
C ILE A 142 11.98 12.73 -2.54
N ASN A 143 12.48 13.38 -3.60
CA ASN A 143 13.89 13.76 -3.67
C ASN A 143 14.23 15.03 -2.90
N ASP A 144 13.35 16.03 -2.92
CA ASP A 144 13.61 17.35 -2.36
C ASP A 144 13.13 17.50 -0.91
N ARG A 145 12.34 16.55 -0.39
CA ARG A 145 11.82 16.56 0.98
C ARG A 145 12.17 15.28 1.72
N PHE A 146 11.67 14.12 1.30
CA PHE A 146 11.80 12.91 2.12
C PHE A 146 13.23 12.35 2.20
N ARG A 147 14.11 12.74 1.29
CA ARG A 147 15.56 12.44 1.33
C ARG A 147 16.36 13.50 2.09
N ASP A 148 15.77 14.63 2.44
CA ASP A 148 16.41 15.66 3.25
C ASP A 148 16.55 15.16 4.69
N ALA A 149 17.75 15.29 5.27
CA ALA A 149 18.04 14.87 6.63
C ALA A 149 17.28 15.71 7.68
N ASP A 150 16.87 16.93 7.33
CA ASP A 150 16.11 17.82 8.22
C ASP A 150 14.60 17.56 8.15
N TRP A 151 14.12 16.73 7.21
CA TRP A 151 12.71 16.37 7.13
C TRP A 151 12.34 15.36 8.22
N ALA A 152 11.26 15.63 8.96
CA ALA A 152 10.88 14.75 10.05
C ALA A 152 10.43 13.37 9.53
N VAL A 153 10.99 12.31 10.12
CA VAL A 153 10.68 10.93 9.74
C VAL A 153 9.17 10.68 9.87
N GLY A 154 8.55 10.21 8.78
CA GLY A 154 7.11 9.95 8.73
C GLY A 154 6.23 11.16 8.43
N GLU A 155 6.78 12.37 8.38
CA GLU A 155 5.99 13.58 8.09
C GLU A 155 5.53 13.60 6.63
N ALA A 156 4.23 13.81 6.44
CA ALA A 156 3.62 13.91 5.13
C ALA A 156 3.85 15.30 4.51
N PHE A 157 4.08 15.34 3.20
CA PHE A 157 4.01 16.58 2.43
C PHE A 157 2.64 16.69 1.76
N TYR A 158 2.05 17.88 1.74
CA TYR A 158 0.77 18.10 1.06
C TYR A 158 0.66 19.52 0.50
N GLU A 159 -0.05 19.65 -0.61
CA GLU A 159 -0.38 20.94 -1.22
C GLU A 159 -1.62 20.84 -2.11
N THR A 160 -2.19 22.00 -2.47
CA THR A 160 -3.17 22.06 -3.55
C THR A 160 -2.45 22.38 -4.85
N THR A 161 -2.62 21.52 -5.87
CA THR A 161 -1.96 21.65 -7.17
C THR A 161 -2.89 21.14 -8.28
N THR A 162 -2.42 21.15 -9.53
CA THR A 162 -3.23 20.72 -10.69
C THR A 162 -2.87 19.29 -11.09
N VAL A 163 -3.87 18.42 -11.23
CA VAL A 163 -3.74 17.05 -11.76
C VAL A 163 -4.68 16.91 -12.96
N GLY A 164 -4.13 16.65 -14.15
CA GLY A 164 -4.93 16.49 -15.36
C GLY A 164 -5.79 17.72 -15.71
N GLY A 165 -5.29 18.93 -15.40
CA GLY A 165 -6.01 20.19 -15.64
C GLY A 165 -7.08 20.54 -14.61
N LYS A 166 -7.24 19.75 -13.54
CA LYS A 166 -8.16 20.03 -12.43
C LYS A 166 -7.40 20.32 -11.15
N GLU A 167 -7.91 21.26 -10.36
CA GLU A 167 -7.38 21.50 -9.02
C GLU A 167 -7.62 20.28 -8.12
N ALA A 168 -6.61 19.89 -7.37
CA ALA A 168 -6.66 18.77 -6.47
C ALA A 168 -5.79 19.03 -5.23
N PHE A 169 -6.26 18.56 -4.08
CA PHE A 169 -5.41 18.43 -2.91
C PHE A 169 -4.58 17.15 -3.06
N ARG A 170 -3.26 17.27 -3.00
CA ARG A 170 -2.34 16.13 -3.04
C ARG A 170 -1.61 16.00 -1.72
N MET A 171 -1.42 14.76 -1.28
CA MET A 171 -0.67 14.40 -0.09
C MET A 171 0.21 13.20 -0.40
N LEU A 172 1.48 13.29 -0.03
CA LEU A 172 2.45 12.21 -0.14
C LEU A 172 2.92 11.88 1.27
N ILE A 173 2.86 10.60 1.64
CA ILE A 173 3.30 10.13 2.95
C ILE A 173 4.48 9.16 2.75
N PRO A 174 5.65 9.40 3.37
CA PRO A 174 6.79 8.50 3.20
C PRO A 174 6.54 7.11 3.78
N GLU A 175 7.14 6.11 3.15
CA GLU A 175 7.16 4.70 3.55
C GLU A 175 8.60 4.28 3.77
N TYR A 176 8.87 3.53 4.85
CA TYR A 176 10.20 3.07 5.21
C TYR A 176 10.26 1.54 5.21
N TYR A 177 11.42 0.98 4.92
CA TYR A 177 11.60 -0.47 4.93
C TYR A 177 11.39 -1.02 6.35
N SER A 178 10.49 -2.00 6.47
CA SER A 178 10.37 -2.88 7.64
C SER A 178 11.19 -4.16 7.43
N GLU A 179 11.36 -4.96 8.47
CA GLU A 179 12.06 -6.25 8.38
C GLU A 179 11.50 -7.15 7.28
N SER A 180 10.17 -7.23 7.16
CA SER A 180 9.50 -8.02 6.12
C SER A 180 9.80 -7.55 4.69
N CYS A 181 10.15 -6.27 4.50
CA CYS A 181 10.50 -5.73 3.19
C CYS A 181 11.89 -6.20 2.74
N LEU A 182 12.81 -6.43 3.69
CA LEU A 182 14.22 -6.74 3.41
C LEU A 182 14.41 -8.13 2.79
N ALA A 183 13.42 -9.02 2.90
CA ALA A 183 13.42 -10.30 2.20
C ALA A 183 13.54 -10.12 0.66
N CYS A 184 12.96 -9.05 0.10
CA CYS A 184 12.98 -8.76 -1.33
C CYS A 184 13.76 -7.50 -1.72
N HIS A 185 14.01 -6.60 -0.77
CA HIS A 185 14.66 -5.32 -1.02
C HIS A 185 16.00 -5.14 -0.32
N GLY A 186 16.36 -6.04 0.60
CA GLY A 186 17.51 -5.89 1.48
C GLY A 186 18.86 -6.21 0.84
N SER A 187 19.87 -6.43 1.66
CA SER A 187 21.21 -6.81 1.22
C SER A 187 21.36 -8.32 0.93
N PRO A 188 22.39 -8.73 0.15
CA PRO A 188 23.25 -7.87 -0.64
C PRO A 188 22.55 -7.31 -1.90
N ALA A 189 22.85 -6.06 -2.23
CA ALA A 189 22.37 -5.43 -3.46
C ALA A 189 22.76 -6.26 -4.70
N GLY A 190 21.81 -6.41 -5.63
CA GLY A 190 22.01 -7.17 -6.87
C GLY A 190 21.72 -8.68 -6.76
N GLU A 191 21.60 -9.24 -5.56
CA GLU A 191 21.13 -10.62 -5.41
C GLU A 191 19.69 -10.74 -5.91
N THR A 192 19.37 -11.80 -6.65
CA THR A 192 18.01 -12.03 -7.14
C THR A 192 17.10 -12.43 -5.99
N ASP A 193 16.00 -11.71 -5.81
CA ASP A 193 14.98 -12.02 -4.81
C ASP A 193 14.00 -13.12 -5.28
N VAL A 194 13.08 -13.49 -4.40
CA VAL A 194 12.04 -14.51 -4.67
C VAL A 194 11.11 -14.14 -5.84
N THR A 195 11.03 -12.85 -6.19
CA THR A 195 10.23 -12.34 -7.30
C THR A 195 10.98 -12.33 -8.63
N GLY A 196 12.26 -12.68 -8.63
CA GLY A 196 13.13 -12.71 -9.81
C GLY A 196 13.81 -11.37 -10.14
N PHE A 197 13.74 -10.37 -9.24
CA PHE A 197 14.36 -9.07 -9.43
C PHE A 197 15.59 -8.90 -8.54
N PRO A 198 16.61 -8.12 -8.96
CA PRO A 198 17.74 -7.82 -8.08
C PRO A 198 17.26 -6.97 -6.89
N LYS A 199 17.70 -7.33 -5.69
CA LYS A 199 17.48 -6.54 -4.49
C LYS A 199 18.19 -5.18 -4.60
N GLU A 200 17.56 -4.16 -4.04
CA GLU A 200 18.05 -2.78 -4.03
C GLU A 200 19.15 -2.55 -2.98
N GLY A 201 19.29 -3.45 -2.00
CA GLY A 201 20.25 -3.30 -0.90
C GLY A 201 19.77 -2.42 0.24
N GLY A 202 18.45 -2.19 0.35
CA GLY A 202 17.88 -1.31 1.36
C GLY A 202 18.10 -1.80 2.79
N GLU A 203 18.11 -0.87 3.72
CA GLU A 203 18.28 -1.14 5.15
C GLU A 203 17.01 -0.83 5.95
N LEU A 204 16.90 -1.43 7.13
CA LEU A 204 15.75 -1.22 8.03
C LEU A 204 15.62 0.27 8.37
N GLY A 205 14.44 0.85 8.13
CA GLY A 205 14.16 2.25 8.41
C GLY A 205 14.58 3.23 7.32
N GLU A 206 15.23 2.78 6.24
CA GLU A 206 15.48 3.64 5.08
C GLU A 206 14.21 3.92 4.28
N LEU A 207 14.19 5.04 3.55
CA LEU A 207 13.07 5.45 2.70
C LEU A 207 12.86 4.43 1.57
N ALA A 208 11.76 3.69 1.66
CA ALA A 208 11.37 2.67 0.69
C ALA A 208 10.47 3.22 -0.41
N GLY A 209 9.73 4.30 -0.13
CA GLY A 209 8.83 4.92 -1.09
C GLY A 209 7.84 5.86 -0.42
N ALA A 210 6.63 5.93 -0.98
CA ALA A 210 5.57 6.77 -0.45
C ALA A 210 4.16 6.28 -0.86
N ILE A 211 3.16 6.69 -0.08
CA ILE A 211 1.75 6.61 -0.45
C ILE A 211 1.31 7.99 -0.92
N SER A 212 0.85 8.06 -2.16
CA SER A 212 0.30 9.26 -2.81
C SER A 212 -1.21 9.22 -2.75
N ILE A 213 -1.80 10.32 -2.28
CA ILE A 213 -3.23 10.56 -2.22
C ILE A 213 -3.52 11.82 -3.03
N THR A 214 -4.49 11.73 -3.93
CA THR A 214 -5.06 12.87 -4.64
C THR A 214 -6.54 12.95 -4.31
N LEU A 215 -7.03 14.11 -3.89
CA LEU A 215 -8.44 14.41 -3.71
C LEU A 215 -8.82 15.49 -4.72
N TYR A 216 -9.64 15.14 -5.69
CA TYR A 216 -10.07 16.05 -6.75
C TYR A 216 -11.14 17.00 -6.22
N LYS A 217 -11.12 18.24 -6.70
CA LYS A 217 -12.17 19.22 -6.45
C LYS A 217 -13.22 19.22 -7.56
#